data_AF-A0A699SIP7-F1
#
_entry.id   AF-A0A699SIP7-F1
#
_cell.length_a   1.000
_cell.length_b   1.000
_cell.length_c   1.000
_cell.angle_alpha   90.00
_cell.angle_beta   90.00
_cell.angle_gamma   90.00
#
_symmetry.space_group_name_H-M   'P 1'
#
loop_
_entity.id
_entity.type
_entity.pdbx_description
1 polymer ?
#
loop_
_entity_poly.entity_id
_entity_poly.type
_entity_poly.pdbx_seq_one_letter_code
_entity_poly.pdbx_strand_id
1 'polypeptide(L)'
;MLPRKSTRGNPPPSLTQDTVNRMIQESVEAAIRAERERVQNEANRAEGPNVAPVARECTFADFMKCSPITFHGKEGAVGLIRWIKKKEMVFTVSKCTEANKVVFAAATFQDRALTWWNSQVATLGI
;
A
#
# COMPACT_ATOMS: atom_id res chain seq x y z
N MET A 1 7.09 -91.48 -23.90
CA MET A 1 6.74 -90.52 -22.82
C MET A 1 8.00 -89.74 -22.42
N LEU A 2 7.92 -88.41 -22.36
CA LEU A 2 8.97 -87.44 -21.90
C LEU A 2 8.99 -87.39 -20.33
N PRO A 3 9.88 -86.68 -19.58
CA PRO A 3 10.70 -85.47 -19.88
C PRO A 3 12.15 -85.52 -19.24
N ARG A 4 13.03 -84.51 -19.15
CA ARG A 4 12.88 -83.09 -18.77
C ARG A 4 14.19 -82.32 -18.99
N LYS A 5 14.09 -81.15 -19.65
CA LYS A 5 15.16 -80.15 -19.82
C LYS A 5 15.23 -79.30 -18.54
N SER A 6 16.40 -79.23 -17.90
CA SER A 6 16.62 -78.41 -16.70
C SER A 6 16.95 -76.97 -17.10
N THR A 7 16.01 -76.06 -16.87
CA THR A 7 16.19 -74.62 -17.03
C THR A 7 16.67 -74.05 -15.70
N ARG A 8 17.96 -73.69 -15.61
CA ARG A 8 18.53 -72.96 -14.47
C ARG A 8 18.00 -71.52 -14.52
N GLY A 9 17.15 -71.15 -13.57
CA GLY A 9 16.58 -69.81 -13.44
C GLY A 9 17.66 -68.77 -13.07
N ASN A 10 17.57 -67.59 -13.68
CA ASN A 10 18.36 -66.42 -13.30
C ASN A 10 17.90 -65.90 -11.91
N PRO A 11 18.82 -65.37 -11.09
CA PRO A 11 18.45 -64.71 -9.84
C PRO A 11 17.70 -63.38 -10.12
N PRO A 12 16.81 -62.95 -9.21
CA PRO A 12 16.08 -61.69 -9.36
C PRO A 12 17.05 -60.48 -9.37
N PRO A 13 16.73 -59.38 -10.07
CA PRO A 13 17.56 -58.18 -10.09
C PRO A 13 17.73 -57.63 -8.67
N SER A 14 18.98 -57.50 -8.22
CA SER A 14 19.29 -56.80 -6.97
C SER A 14 18.95 -55.32 -7.14
N LEU A 15 18.19 -54.75 -6.21
CA LEU A 15 18.03 -53.29 -6.11
C LEU A 15 19.41 -52.70 -5.80
N THR A 16 20.06 -52.19 -6.83
CA THR A 16 21.38 -51.58 -6.71
C THR A 16 21.26 -50.21 -6.04
N GLN A 17 22.32 -49.81 -5.33
CA GLN A 17 22.39 -48.52 -4.64
C GLN A 17 22.16 -47.34 -5.60
N ASP A 18 22.52 -47.49 -6.87
CA ASP A 18 22.26 -46.50 -7.93
C ASP A 18 20.77 -46.30 -8.19
N THR A 19 19.96 -47.36 -8.10
CA THR A 19 18.51 -47.27 -8.26
C THR A 19 17.90 -46.47 -7.11
N VAL A 20 18.37 -46.72 -5.88
CA VAL A 20 17.93 -45.99 -4.69
C VAL A 20 18.32 -44.51 -4.78
N ASN A 21 19.57 -44.22 -5.15
CA ASN A 21 20.08 -42.86 -5.31
C ASN A 21 19.30 -42.08 -6.39
N ARG A 22 18.95 -42.73 -7.51
CA ARG A 22 18.15 -42.12 -8.57
C ARG A 22 16.74 -41.76 -8.10
N MET A 23 16.09 -42.65 -7.36
CA MET A 23 14.76 -42.38 -6.80
C MET A 23 14.76 -41.23 -5.79
N ILE A 24 15.80 -41.14 -4.96
CA ILE A 24 15.99 -40.02 -4.03
C ILE A 24 16.15 -38.73 -4.82
N GLN A 25 17.00 -38.72 -5.85
CA GLN A 25 17.24 -37.55 -6.68
C GLN A 25 15.95 -37.07 -7.38
N GLU A 26 15.21 -37.97 -8.01
CA GLU A 26 13.94 -37.66 -8.69
C GLU A 26 12.90 -37.11 -7.72
N SER A 27 12.83 -37.67 -6.50
CA SER A 27 11.90 -37.23 -5.46
C SER A 27 12.24 -35.83 -4.93
N VAL A 28 13.53 -35.55 -4.73
CA VAL A 28 14.01 -34.23 -4.29
C VAL A 28 13.73 -33.18 -5.37
N GLU A 29 13.99 -33.48 -6.64
CA GLU A 29 13.70 -32.57 -7.75
C GLU A 29 12.20 -32.30 -7.91
N ALA A 30 11.36 -33.33 -7.75
CA ALA A 30 9.91 -33.17 -7.78
C ALA A 30 9.41 -32.28 -6.64
N ALA A 31 9.95 -32.45 -5.43
CA ALA A 31 9.61 -31.61 -4.28
C ALA A 31 10.03 -30.14 -4.48
N ILE A 32 11.23 -29.90 -5.02
CA ILE A 32 11.70 -28.54 -5.33
C ILE A 32 10.79 -27.86 -6.37
N ARG A 33 10.36 -28.59 -7.41
CA ARG A 33 9.44 -28.05 -8.43
C ARG A 33 8.08 -27.70 -7.83
N ALA A 34 7.50 -28.61 -7.04
CA ALA A 34 6.20 -28.39 -6.41
C ALA A 34 6.21 -27.18 -5.47
N GLU A 35 7.30 -26.98 -4.72
CA GLU A 35 7.41 -25.82 -3.82
C GLU A 35 7.57 -24.51 -4.60
N ARG A 36 8.32 -24.50 -5.70
CA ARG A 36 8.41 -23.32 -6.59
C ARG A 36 7.06 -22.94 -7.18
N GLU A 37 6.25 -23.92 -7.60
CA GLU A 37 4.90 -23.67 -8.12
C GLU A 37 3.95 -23.14 -7.03
N ARG A 38 4.03 -23.68 -5.80
CA ARG A 38 3.29 -23.16 -4.64
C ARG A 38 3.61 -21.70 -4.36
N VAL A 39 4.89 -21.36 -4.25
CA VAL A 39 5.35 -19.99 -3.97
C VAL A 39 4.92 -19.01 -5.06
N GLN A 40 5.03 -19.42 -6.33
CA GLN A 40 4.60 -18.58 -7.46
C GLN A 40 3.08 -18.36 -7.46
N ASN A 41 2.29 -19.40 -7.17
CA ASN A 41 0.84 -19.29 -7.13
C ASN A 41 0.35 -18.45 -5.93
N GLU A 42 1.08 -18.49 -4.81
CA GLU A 42 0.83 -17.65 -3.64
C GLU A 42 1.15 -16.17 -3.92
N ALA A 43 2.25 -15.89 -4.61
CA ALA A 43 2.60 -14.54 -5.08
C ALA A 43 1.52 -13.97 -6.03
N ASN A 44 1.08 -14.77 -7.01
CA ASN A 44 0.01 -14.37 -7.95
C ASN A 44 -1.35 -14.18 -7.25
N ARG A 45 -1.62 -14.86 -6.13
CA ARG A 45 -2.85 -14.68 -5.33
C ARG A 45 -2.80 -13.44 -4.44
N ALA A 46 -1.61 -13.04 -3.99
CA ALA A 46 -1.39 -11.79 -3.27
C ALA A 46 -1.50 -10.56 -4.21
N GLU A 47 -1.19 -10.75 -5.50
CA GLU A 47 -1.37 -9.77 -6.57
C GLU A 47 -2.66 -10.00 -7.37
N GLY A 48 -3.82 -10.01 -6.69
CA GLY A 48 -5.02 -9.51 -7.36
C GLY A 48 -4.78 -8.06 -7.82
N PRO A 49 -5.57 -7.45 -8.73
CA PRO A 49 -5.45 -6.03 -9.05
C PRO A 49 -5.70 -5.19 -7.78
N ASN A 50 -4.66 -5.01 -6.97
CA ASN A 50 -4.59 -4.13 -5.82
C ASN A 50 -4.45 -2.72 -6.37
N VAL A 51 -5.51 -2.24 -7.02
CA VAL A 51 -5.77 -0.80 -7.01
C VAL A 51 -6.24 -0.53 -5.60
N ALA A 52 -5.30 -0.37 -4.67
CA ALA A 52 -5.58 0.25 -3.40
C ALA A 52 -6.44 1.49 -3.70
N PRO A 53 -7.61 1.69 -3.04
CA PRO A 53 -8.42 2.84 -3.33
C PRO A 53 -7.52 4.06 -3.11
N VAL A 54 -7.28 4.83 -4.17
CA VAL A 54 -6.59 6.12 -4.06
C VAL A 54 -7.29 6.85 -2.92
N ALA A 55 -6.55 7.10 -1.84
CA ALA A 55 -7.09 7.76 -0.67
C ALA A 55 -7.73 9.06 -1.16
N ARG A 56 -9.06 9.17 -1.02
CA ARG A 56 -9.80 10.30 -1.55
C ARG A 56 -9.22 11.58 -0.96
N GLU A 57 -8.68 12.43 -1.82
CA GLU A 57 -8.15 13.73 -1.40
C GLU A 57 -9.27 14.59 -0.81
N CYS A 58 -8.98 15.27 0.29
CA CYS A 58 -9.85 16.31 0.84
C CYS A 58 -10.16 17.37 -0.21
N THR A 59 -11.45 17.57 -0.50
CA THR A 59 -11.88 18.67 -1.35
C THR A 59 -12.13 19.93 -0.52
N PHE A 60 -12.18 21.10 -1.17
CA PHE A 60 -12.58 22.34 -0.49
C PHE A 60 -13.99 22.23 0.11
N ALA A 61 -14.90 21.47 -0.52
CA ALA A 61 -16.22 21.21 0.02
C ALA A 61 -16.16 20.38 1.32
N ASP A 62 -15.26 19.40 1.41
CA ASP A 62 -15.07 18.62 2.64
C ASP A 62 -14.50 19.49 3.77
N PHE A 63 -13.59 20.41 3.44
CA PHE A 63 -13.11 21.42 4.38
C PHE A 63 -14.23 22.35 4.87
N MET A 64 -15.07 22.86 3.97
CA MET A 64 -16.17 23.77 4.31
C MET A 64 -17.28 23.09 5.12
N LYS A 65 -17.54 21.79 4.89
CA LYS A 65 -18.48 21.00 5.72
C LYS A 65 -18.09 20.96 7.19
N CYS A 66 -16.80 21.03 7.50
CA CYS A 66 -16.32 21.11 8.89
C CYS A 66 -16.54 22.48 9.53
N SER A 67 -17.24 23.40 8.86
CA SER A 67 -17.58 24.75 9.33
C SER A 67 -16.35 25.51 9.86
N PRO A 68 -15.37 25.76 8.99
CA PRO A 68 -14.12 26.40 9.37
C PRO A 68 -14.37 27.84 9.84
N ILE A 69 -13.72 28.26 10.93
CA ILE A 69 -13.83 29.64 11.41
C ILE A 69 -13.01 30.59 10.53
N THR A 70 -13.50 31.83 10.41
CA THR A 70 -12.82 32.91 9.66
C THR A 70 -11.89 33.72 10.57
N PHE A 71 -10.98 34.48 9.97
CA PHE A 71 -10.11 35.40 10.69
C PHE A 71 -10.08 36.76 9.99
N HIS A 72 -10.46 37.81 10.71
CA HIS A 72 -10.61 39.16 10.14
C HIS A 72 -9.34 40.00 10.34
N GLY A 73 -8.43 39.57 11.22
CA GLY A 73 -7.20 40.28 11.56
C GLY A 73 -7.37 41.32 12.68
N LYS A 74 -8.54 41.38 13.33
CA LYS A 74 -8.82 42.29 14.47
C LYS A 74 -8.84 41.58 15.82
N GLU A 75 -8.84 40.25 15.81
CA GLU A 75 -8.99 39.40 16.98
C GLU A 75 -7.69 39.27 17.82
N GLY A 76 -6.59 39.87 17.35
CA GLY A 76 -5.29 39.88 18.02
C GLY A 76 -4.61 38.51 18.11
N ALA A 77 -3.55 38.42 18.92
CA ALA A 77 -2.74 37.20 19.05
C ALA A 77 -3.55 35.99 19.58
N VAL A 78 -4.43 36.21 20.56
CA VAL A 78 -5.29 35.16 21.11
C VAL A 78 -6.25 34.64 20.04
N GLY A 79 -6.86 35.54 19.26
CA GLY A 79 -7.72 35.18 18.14
C GLY A 79 -6.99 34.39 17.07
N LEU A 80 -5.78 34.82 16.71
CA LEU A 80 -4.92 34.11 15.75
C LEU A 80 -4.58 32.69 16.23
N ILE A 81 -4.14 32.52 17.48
CA ILE A 81 -3.82 31.20 18.05
C ILE A 81 -5.06 30.29 18.04
N ARG A 82 -6.22 30.81 18.43
CA ARG A 82 -7.49 30.06 18.37
C ARG A 82 -7.82 29.65 16.94
N TRP A 83 -7.65 30.55 15.98
CA TRP A 83 -7.87 30.28 14.56
C TRP A 83 -6.96 29.16 14.05
N ILE A 84 -5.65 29.23 14.30
CA ILE A 84 -4.68 28.20 13.90
C ILE A 84 -5.07 26.83 14.47
N LYS A 85 -5.30 26.74 15.79
CA LYS A 85 -5.68 25.47 16.43
C LYS A 85 -6.94 24.86 15.85
N LYS A 86 -7.94 25.70 15.54
CA LYS A 86 -9.19 25.22 14.91
C LYS A 86 -8.95 24.77 13.47
N LYS A 87 -8.06 25.43 12.72
CA LYS A 87 -7.70 25.01 11.34
C LYS A 87 -6.99 23.68 11.32
N GLU A 88 -6.03 23.46 12.20
CA GLU A 88 -5.33 22.18 12.32
C GLU A 88 -6.32 21.05 12.58
N MET A 89 -7.24 21.23 13.53
CA MET A 89 -8.29 20.23 13.80
C MET A 89 -9.18 19.97 12.57
N VAL A 90 -9.60 21.02 11.85
CA VAL A 90 -10.39 20.85 10.63
C VAL A 90 -9.60 20.06 9.60
N PHE A 91 -8.33 20.38 9.35
CA PHE A 91 -7.49 19.66 8.40
C PHE A 91 -7.30 18.18 8.74
N THR A 92 -7.16 17.86 10.03
CA THR A 92 -7.10 16.47 10.49
C THR A 92 -8.41 15.73 10.21
N VAL A 93 -9.56 16.33 10.52
CA VAL A 93 -10.88 15.71 10.34
C VAL A 93 -11.21 15.52 8.86
N SER A 94 -10.95 16.53 8.02
CA SER A 94 -11.22 16.47 6.59
C SER A 94 -10.12 15.75 5.79
N LYS A 95 -9.03 15.32 6.45
CA LYS A 95 -7.88 14.61 5.84
C LYS A 95 -7.24 15.37 4.68
N CYS A 96 -7.03 16.69 4.83
CA CYS A 96 -6.41 17.47 3.76
C CYS A 96 -4.90 17.25 3.68
N THR A 97 -4.42 17.14 2.44
CA THR A 97 -3.00 17.06 2.13
C THR A 97 -2.30 18.37 2.47
N GLU A 98 -1.00 18.32 2.75
CA GLU A 98 -0.21 19.53 3.05
C GLU A 98 -0.31 20.58 1.94
N ALA A 99 -0.38 20.15 0.67
CA ALA A 99 -0.54 21.02 -0.48
C ALA A 99 -1.82 21.87 -0.43
N ASN A 100 -2.93 21.32 0.11
CA ASN A 100 -4.21 22.01 0.14
C ASN A 100 -4.40 22.89 1.39
N LYS A 101 -3.63 22.66 2.47
CA LYS A 101 -3.84 23.36 3.75
C LYS A 101 -3.72 24.87 3.64
N VAL A 102 -2.68 25.37 2.97
CA VAL A 102 -2.44 26.82 2.87
C VAL A 102 -3.56 27.49 2.08
N VAL A 103 -3.92 26.94 0.92
CA VAL A 103 -4.98 27.48 0.05
C VAL A 103 -6.33 27.49 0.79
N PHE A 104 -6.67 26.39 1.48
CA PHE A 104 -7.95 26.29 2.20
C PHE A 104 -7.99 27.16 3.46
N ALA A 105 -6.87 27.30 4.18
CA ALA A 105 -6.78 28.24 5.29
C ALA A 105 -6.95 29.68 4.80
N ALA A 106 -6.25 30.05 3.73
CA ALA A 106 -6.28 31.38 3.15
C ALA A 106 -7.68 31.80 2.69
N ALA A 107 -8.48 30.84 2.17
CA ALA A 107 -9.87 31.06 1.79
C ALA A 107 -10.80 31.47 2.95
N THR A 108 -10.30 31.46 4.19
CA THR A 108 -11.06 31.88 5.38
C THR A 108 -10.57 33.17 6.01
N PHE A 109 -9.58 33.82 5.41
CA PHE A 109 -9.23 35.20 5.76
C PHE A 109 -10.33 36.15 5.27
N GLN A 110 -10.61 37.16 6.08
CA GLN A 110 -11.52 38.26 5.76
C GLN A 110 -10.87 39.59 6.12
N ASP A 111 -11.43 40.68 5.61
CA ASP A 111 -11.03 42.05 5.91
C ASP A 111 -9.50 42.25 5.83
N ARG A 112 -8.89 42.74 6.93
CA ARG A 112 -7.47 43.08 7.02
C ARG A 112 -6.58 41.86 6.80
N ALA A 113 -7.00 40.69 7.27
CA ALA A 113 -6.25 39.45 7.07
C ALA A 113 -6.22 39.06 5.58
N LEU A 114 -7.34 39.23 4.87
CA LEU A 114 -7.39 38.94 3.43
C LEU A 114 -6.53 39.93 2.63
N THR A 115 -6.60 41.23 2.95
CA THR A 115 -5.74 42.24 2.33
C THR A 115 -4.26 41.92 2.55
N TRP A 116 -3.88 41.54 3.77
CA TRP A 116 -2.50 41.14 4.08
C TRP A 116 -2.07 39.92 3.28
N TRP A 117 -2.88 38.85 3.24
CA TRP A 117 -2.56 37.64 2.49
C TRP A 117 -2.35 37.91 1.00
N ASN A 118 -3.22 38.71 0.38
CA ASN A 118 -3.08 39.08 -1.03
C ASN A 118 -1.78 39.84 -1.29
N SER A 119 -1.34 40.69 -0.36
CA SER A 119 -0.04 41.37 -0.46
C SER A 119 1.13 40.37 -0.37
N GLN A 120 1.01 39.32 0.45
CA GLN A 120 2.05 38.28 0.53
C GLN A 120 2.14 37.48 -0.75
N VAL A 121 1.00 37.06 -1.32
CA VAL A 121 0.93 36.34 -2.60
C VAL A 121 1.55 37.18 -3.72
N ALA A 122 1.22 38.47 -3.81
CA ALA A 122 1.79 39.36 -4.81
C ALA A 122 3.31 39.56 -4.67
N THR A 123 3.83 39.53 -3.44
CA THR A 123 5.25 39.76 -3.16
C THR A 123 6.09 38.50 -3.35
N LEU A 124 5.56 37.35 -2.93
CA LEU A 124 6.30 36.09 -2.84
C LEU A 124 5.98 35.12 -3.97
N GLY A 125 4.92 35.34 -4.74
CA GLY A 125 4.50 34.47 -5.84
C GLY A 125 4.06 33.08 -5.38
N ILE A 126 3.42 32.99 -4.21
CA ILE A 126 2.89 31.76 -3.60
C ILE A 126 1.66 31.28 -4.36
#